data_AF-A0A2E7TN13-F1
#
_entry.id   AF-A0A2E7TN13-F1
#
_cell.length_a   1.000
_cell.length_b   1.000
_cell.length_c   1.000
_cell.angle_alpha   90.00
_cell.angle_beta   90.00
_cell.angle_gamma   90.00
#
_symmetry.space_group_name_H-M   'P 1'
#
loop_
_entity.id
_entity.type
_entity.pdbx_description
1 polymer ?
#
loop_
_entity_poly.entity_id
_entity_poly.type
_entity_poly.pdbx_seq_one_letter_code
_entity_poly.pdbx_strand_id
1 'polypeptide(L)'
;MKKLITIVIVSIAFLNAKASFIKREATSNNNSQLNFRSAECKAPTSRIDLDINNVRTTILNGGDMWWDLDNAKYEIPKGSGQHSIFAGSIMIGGRDETGNLKMAALTHRSKGSDFWAGPINKNNVTTTSDICDEYDKHFKVNRKDV
;
A
#
# COMPACT_ATOMS: atom_id res chain seq x y z
N MET A 1 46.45 38.60 10.03
CA MET A 1 45.15 39.27 10.25
C MET A 1 44.07 38.83 9.26
N LYS A 2 44.27 38.91 7.92
CA LYS A 2 43.27 38.48 6.93
C LYS A 2 42.81 37.01 7.07
N LYS A 3 43.73 36.06 7.27
CA LYS A 3 43.40 34.63 7.47
C LYS A 3 42.61 34.34 8.76
N LEU A 4 42.80 35.14 9.81
CA LEU A 4 42.09 34.99 11.08
C LEU A 4 40.63 35.48 10.95
N ILE A 5 40.43 36.59 10.21
CA ILE A 5 39.11 37.14 9.90
C ILE A 5 38.28 36.17 9.04
N THR A 6 38.91 35.51 8.06
CA THR A 6 38.23 34.51 7.22
C THR A 6 37.75 33.30 8.02
N ILE A 7 38.52 32.82 9.00
CA ILE A 7 38.14 31.68 9.85
C ILE A 7 36.97 32.05 10.77
N VAL A 8 36.94 33.26 11.32
CA VAL A 8 35.85 33.73 12.19
C VAL A 8 34.53 33.87 11.39
N ILE A 9 34.58 34.37 10.16
CA ILE A 9 33.38 34.51 9.30
C ILE A 9 32.81 33.14 8.90
N VAL A 10 33.67 32.15 8.61
CA VAL A 10 33.21 30.78 8.29
C VAL A 10 32.56 30.11 9.52
N SER A 11 33.11 30.28 10.73
CA SER A 11 32.51 29.71 11.94
C SER A 11 31.15 30.32 12.31
N ILE A 12 30.91 31.60 12.05
CA ILE A 12 29.62 32.26 12.33
C ILE A 12 28.50 31.78 11.37
N ALA A 13 28.86 31.37 10.15
CA ALA A 13 27.91 30.81 9.18
C ALA A 13 27.41 29.40 9.57
N PHE A 14 28.25 28.60 10.24
CA PHE A 14 27.88 27.23 10.65
C PHE A 14 26.99 27.17 11.91
N LEU A 15 27.01 28.19 12.78
CA LEU A 15 26.22 28.20 14.03
C LEU A 15 24.74 28.58 13.86
N ASN A 16 24.35 29.14 12.70
CA ASN A 16 22.98 29.62 12.47
C ASN A 16 22.14 28.73 11.54
N ALA A 17 22.69 27.61 11.05
CA ALA A 17 21.95 26.66 10.22
C ALA A 17 21.17 25.67 11.10
N LYS A 18 20.07 26.12 11.72
CA LYS A 18 19.04 25.20 12.22
C LYS A 18 18.07 24.87 11.09
N ALA A 19 18.22 23.69 10.50
CA ALA A 19 17.18 23.16 9.62
C ALA A 19 15.95 22.84 10.47
N SER A 20 14.91 23.66 10.36
CA SER A 20 13.60 23.30 10.87
C SER A 20 12.87 22.50 9.79
N PHE A 21 12.60 21.23 10.07
CA PHE A 21 11.62 20.50 9.28
C PHE A 21 10.25 21.01 9.75
N ILE A 22 9.56 21.76 8.90
CA ILE A 22 8.12 21.96 9.08
C ILE A 22 7.49 20.61 8.76
N LYS A 23 7.35 19.76 9.78
CA LYS A 23 6.35 18.71 9.75
C LYS A 23 5.03 19.46 9.69
N ARG A 24 4.39 19.54 8.51
CA ARG A 24 2.96 19.86 8.46
C ARG A 24 2.29 18.73 9.22
N GLU A 25 2.11 18.90 10.52
CA GLU A 25 1.00 18.27 11.19
C GLU A 25 -0.23 18.84 10.49
N ALA A 26 -0.81 18.02 9.60
CA ALA A 26 -2.18 18.24 9.23
C ALA A 26 -2.93 18.28 10.56
N THR A 27 -3.47 19.45 10.92
CA THR A 27 -4.47 19.57 11.97
C THR A 27 -5.59 18.63 11.57
N SER A 28 -5.56 17.41 12.09
CA SER A 28 -6.64 16.44 11.95
C SER A 28 -7.79 17.03 12.74
N ASN A 29 -8.63 17.81 12.05
CA ASN A 29 -9.99 18.01 12.53
C ASN A 29 -10.60 16.62 12.63
N ASN A 30 -10.65 16.09 13.86
CA ASN A 30 -11.18 14.79 14.21
C ASN A 30 -12.72 14.74 14.07
N ASN A 31 -13.27 15.26 12.96
CA ASN A 31 -14.71 15.33 12.70
C ASN A 31 -15.08 15.01 11.25
N SER A 32 -14.29 14.17 10.61
CA SER A 32 -14.81 13.11 9.74
C SER A 32 -13.66 12.17 9.49
N GLN A 33 -13.52 11.17 10.36
CA GLN A 33 -12.96 9.92 9.89
C GLN A 33 -13.91 9.49 8.77
N LEU A 34 -13.55 9.81 7.53
CA LEU A 34 -14.21 9.29 6.34
C LEU A 34 -13.95 7.79 6.39
N ASN A 35 -14.76 7.11 7.18
CA ASN A 35 -14.89 5.67 7.19
C ASN A 35 -15.54 5.35 5.85
N PHE A 36 -14.74 5.33 4.79
CA PHE A 36 -15.07 4.67 3.54
C PHE A 36 -15.00 3.16 3.81
N ARG A 37 -15.83 2.70 4.75
CA ARG A 37 -16.18 1.30 4.86
C ARG A 37 -17.11 1.08 3.68
N SER A 38 -16.73 0.24 2.72
CA SER A 38 -17.73 -0.54 2.01
C SER A 38 -18.54 -1.21 3.12
N ALA A 39 -19.71 -0.66 3.47
CA ALA A 39 -20.28 -0.76 4.83
C ALA A 39 -20.61 -2.19 5.28
N GLU A 40 -20.43 -3.18 4.40
CA GLU A 40 -20.81 -4.58 4.63
C GLU A 40 -19.68 -5.59 4.36
N CYS A 41 -18.52 -5.18 3.84
CA CYS A 41 -17.47 -6.14 3.43
C CYS A 41 -16.43 -6.36 4.52
N LYS A 42 -16.01 -7.61 4.68
CA LYS A 42 -14.89 -8.00 5.57
C LYS A 42 -13.57 -7.76 4.86
N ALA A 43 -12.51 -7.55 5.65
CA ALA A 43 -11.18 -7.36 5.09
C ALA A 43 -10.80 -8.61 4.27
N PRO A 44 -10.24 -8.47 3.07
CA PRO A 44 -9.95 -9.62 2.21
C PRO A 44 -8.98 -10.58 2.89
N THR A 45 -9.34 -11.86 2.91
CA THR A 45 -8.60 -12.93 3.59
C THR A 45 -7.98 -13.93 2.63
N SER A 46 -8.39 -13.92 1.35
CA SER A 46 -7.87 -14.87 0.39
C SER A 46 -6.36 -14.75 0.21
N ARG A 47 -5.73 -15.91 0.13
CA ARG A 47 -4.29 -16.08 -0.05
C ARG A 47 -4.02 -17.26 -0.96
N ILE A 48 -3.10 -17.10 -1.90
CA ILE A 48 -2.62 -18.18 -2.76
C ILE A 48 -1.11 -18.07 -2.98
N ASP A 49 -0.45 -19.19 -3.26
CA ASP A 49 0.93 -19.18 -3.73
C ASP A 49 0.98 -19.33 -5.26
N LEU A 50 1.66 -18.40 -5.91
CA LEU A 50 2.06 -18.50 -7.30
C LEU A 50 3.39 -19.24 -7.37
N ASP A 51 3.40 -20.38 -8.04
CA ASP A 51 4.59 -21.21 -8.24
C ASP A 51 4.79 -21.49 -9.74
N ILE A 52 5.52 -20.60 -10.42
CA ILE A 52 5.77 -20.66 -11.87
C ILE A 52 7.16 -20.08 -12.16
N ASN A 53 7.84 -20.56 -13.20
CA ASN A 53 9.10 -20.00 -13.69
C ASN A 53 10.22 -19.91 -12.63
N ASN A 54 10.32 -20.93 -11.77
CA ASN A 54 11.32 -20.99 -10.69
C ASN A 54 11.16 -19.90 -9.61
N VAL A 55 9.97 -19.30 -9.52
CA VAL A 55 9.56 -18.38 -8.46
C VAL A 55 8.45 -19.02 -7.65
N ARG A 56 8.53 -18.95 -6.32
CA ARG A 56 7.40 -19.21 -5.42
C ARG A 56 7.10 -17.92 -4.68
N THR A 57 5.85 -17.46 -4.70
CA THR A 57 5.46 -16.26 -3.97
C THR A 57 4.02 -16.26 -3.53
N THR A 58 3.74 -15.70 -2.36
CA THR A 58 2.37 -15.51 -1.86
C THR A 58 1.74 -14.28 -2.51
N ILE A 59 0.46 -14.37 -2.88
CA ILE A 59 -0.38 -13.27 -3.32
C ILE A 59 -1.60 -13.20 -2.37
N LEU A 60 -1.93 -12.00 -1.93
CA LEU A 60 -3.11 -11.71 -1.11
C LEU A 60 -4.07 -10.86 -1.96
N ASN A 61 -5.37 -11.06 -1.81
CA ASN A 61 -6.35 -10.35 -2.65
C ASN A 61 -6.73 -8.95 -2.12
N GLY A 62 -6.14 -8.49 -1.01
CA GLY A 62 -6.34 -7.13 -0.50
C GLY A 62 -5.29 -6.14 -0.97
N GLY A 63 -4.66 -6.40 -2.12
CA GLY A 63 -3.77 -5.48 -2.84
C GLY A 63 -2.29 -5.57 -2.45
N ASP A 64 -1.93 -6.39 -1.48
CA ASP A 64 -0.57 -6.73 -1.10
C ASP A 64 -0.16 -8.15 -1.50
N MET A 65 1.14 -8.37 -1.58
CA MET A 65 1.73 -9.61 -2.09
C MET A 65 3.14 -9.79 -1.56
N TRP A 66 3.69 -10.98 -1.81
CA TRP A 66 5.08 -11.36 -1.57
C TRP A 66 5.47 -11.57 -0.12
N TRP A 67 4.49 -11.61 0.78
CA TRP A 67 4.67 -11.78 2.22
C TRP A 67 3.50 -12.56 2.84
N ASP A 68 3.60 -12.93 4.11
CA ASP A 68 2.56 -13.62 4.89
C ASP A 68 2.03 -12.85 6.09
N LEU A 69 2.11 -11.52 6.04
CA LEU A 69 1.86 -10.57 7.14
C LEU A 69 3.02 -10.42 8.14
N ASP A 70 3.96 -11.37 8.16
CA ASP A 70 5.11 -11.33 9.08
C ASP A 70 6.47 -11.54 8.37
N ASN A 71 6.50 -12.37 7.34
CA ASN A 71 7.71 -12.87 6.69
C ASN A 71 7.66 -12.69 5.17
N ALA A 72 8.86 -12.54 4.58
CA ALA A 72 9.03 -12.56 3.14
C ALA A 72 8.61 -13.90 2.52
N LYS A 73 7.96 -13.84 1.35
CA LYS A 73 7.50 -15.01 0.59
C LYS A 73 7.87 -14.98 -0.88
N TYR A 74 8.45 -13.91 -1.42
CA TYR A 74 8.98 -13.91 -2.79
C TYR A 74 10.31 -14.65 -2.84
N GLU A 75 10.28 -15.93 -3.22
CA GLU A 75 11.43 -16.81 -3.27
C GLU A 75 11.89 -17.06 -4.71
N ILE A 76 13.17 -16.82 -4.97
CA ILE A 76 13.82 -17.13 -6.25
C ILE A 76 15.32 -17.42 -6.01
N PRO A 77 15.86 -18.56 -6.48
CA PRO A 77 15.16 -19.73 -7.02
C PRO A 77 14.20 -20.37 -6.01
N LYS A 78 13.09 -20.93 -6.48
CA LYS A 78 12.19 -21.72 -5.64
C LYS A 78 12.93 -22.92 -5.03
N GLY A 79 12.75 -23.14 -3.73
CA GLY A 79 13.39 -24.19 -2.95
C GLY A 79 14.74 -23.78 -2.33
N SER A 80 15.21 -22.56 -2.57
CA SER A 80 16.45 -22.04 -1.99
C SER A 80 16.30 -21.49 -0.57
N GLY A 81 15.07 -21.14 -0.17
CA GLY A 81 14.80 -20.37 1.05
C GLY A 81 15.28 -18.91 0.99
N GLN A 82 15.77 -18.44 -0.17
CA GLN A 82 16.23 -17.07 -0.35
C GLN A 82 15.10 -16.20 -0.88
N HIS A 83 14.91 -15.05 -0.23
CA HIS A 83 13.85 -14.10 -0.58
C HIS A 83 14.45 -12.77 -1.03
N SER A 84 14.18 -12.35 -2.27
CA SER A 84 14.71 -11.10 -2.82
C SER A 84 13.79 -9.89 -2.58
N ILE A 85 12.53 -10.12 -2.21
CA ILE A 85 11.57 -9.07 -1.88
C ILE A 85 10.83 -9.45 -0.61
N PHE A 86 10.72 -8.50 0.33
CA PHE A 86 10.00 -8.71 1.58
C PHE A 86 8.49 -8.65 1.39
N ALA A 87 7.95 -7.54 0.87
CA ALA A 87 6.53 -7.33 0.61
C ALA A 87 6.34 -6.37 -0.58
N GLY A 88 5.19 -6.45 -1.23
CA GLY A 88 4.77 -5.54 -2.30
C GLY A 88 3.30 -5.18 -2.16
N SER A 89 2.91 -4.05 -2.74
CA SER A 89 1.51 -3.60 -2.77
C SER A 89 1.20 -2.85 -4.06
N ILE A 90 -0.06 -2.94 -4.48
CA ILE A 90 -0.61 -2.18 -5.59
C ILE A 90 -1.09 -0.83 -5.04
N MET A 91 -0.72 0.24 -5.73
CA MET A 91 -1.21 1.58 -5.45
C MET A 91 -1.89 2.11 -6.70
N ILE A 92 -3.14 2.53 -6.58
CA ILE A 92 -3.94 3.09 -7.69
C ILE A 92 -4.48 4.44 -7.26
N GLY A 93 -4.35 5.44 -8.12
CA GLY A 93 -4.87 6.77 -7.86
C GLY A 93 -5.37 7.44 -9.13
N GLY A 94 -6.28 8.38 -8.96
CA GLY A 94 -6.90 9.14 -10.05
C GLY A 94 -7.69 10.33 -9.53
N ARG A 95 -8.25 11.12 -10.45
CA ARG A 95 -9.21 12.18 -10.11
C ARG A 95 -10.61 11.71 -10.46
N ASP A 96 -11.59 12.05 -9.62
CA ASP A 96 -12.99 11.86 -9.96
C ASP A 96 -13.49 12.95 -10.93
N GLU A 97 -14.76 12.87 -11.32
CA GLU A 97 -15.41 13.83 -12.24
C GLU A 97 -15.40 15.27 -11.72
N THR A 98 -15.28 15.46 -10.40
CA THR A 98 -15.19 16.77 -9.74
C THR A 98 -13.75 17.25 -9.56
N GLY A 99 -12.76 16.47 -10.02
CA GLY A 99 -11.34 16.79 -9.94
C GLY A 99 -10.68 16.41 -8.61
N ASN A 100 -11.40 15.78 -7.67
CA ASN A 100 -10.85 15.38 -6.38
C ASN A 100 -9.96 14.15 -6.52
N LEU A 101 -8.83 14.15 -5.79
CA LEU A 101 -7.93 13.00 -5.75
C LEU A 101 -8.59 11.82 -5.01
N LYS A 102 -8.59 10.66 -5.63
CA LYS A 102 -8.93 9.36 -5.05
C LYS A 102 -7.72 8.45 -5.13
N MET A 103 -7.46 7.68 -4.08
CA MET A 103 -6.30 6.80 -4.02
C MET A 103 -6.59 5.58 -3.14
N ALA A 104 -6.15 4.42 -3.60
CA ALA A 104 -6.01 3.19 -2.83
C ALA A 104 -4.51 2.87 -2.77
N ALA A 105 -3.94 2.88 -1.57
CA ALA A 105 -2.51 2.87 -1.32
C ALA A 105 -2.21 2.28 0.06
N LEU A 106 -2.20 0.95 0.14
CA LEU A 106 -1.78 0.26 1.37
C LEU A 106 -0.28 -0.04 1.36
N THR A 107 0.27 -0.26 2.54
CA THR A 107 1.65 -0.74 2.72
C THR A 107 1.66 -2.12 3.38
N HIS A 108 1.39 -2.17 4.69
CA HIS A 108 1.42 -3.40 5.51
C HIS A 108 0.11 -3.63 6.26
N ARG A 109 -1.01 -3.14 5.73
CA ARG A 109 -2.35 -3.22 6.33
C ARG A 109 -2.49 -2.70 7.78
N SER A 110 -1.49 -2.00 8.32
CA SER A 110 -1.44 -1.58 9.72
C SER A 110 -2.49 -0.52 10.09
N LYS A 111 -3.04 0.17 9.09
CA LYS A 111 -4.05 1.22 9.23
C LYS A 111 -5.40 0.86 8.60
N GLY A 112 -5.55 -0.38 8.13
CA GLY A 112 -6.73 -0.85 7.39
C GLY A 112 -6.37 -1.39 6.01
N SER A 113 -7.41 -1.60 5.19
CA SER A 113 -7.30 -2.08 3.82
C SER A 113 -7.98 -1.10 2.87
N ASP A 114 -7.33 -0.87 1.72
CA ASP A 114 -7.84 0.02 0.67
C ASP A 114 -8.49 -0.76 -0.48
N PHE A 115 -8.35 -2.08 -0.51
CA PHE A 115 -8.98 -2.96 -1.49
C PHE A 115 -9.94 -3.92 -0.79
N TRP A 116 -11.11 -4.10 -1.37
CA TRP A 116 -12.17 -4.97 -0.86
C TRP A 116 -12.58 -5.94 -1.96
N ALA A 117 -12.96 -7.16 -1.57
CA ALA A 117 -13.33 -8.19 -2.51
C ALA A 117 -14.68 -7.88 -3.18
N GLY A 118 -14.80 -8.25 -4.45
CA GLY A 118 -16.07 -8.22 -5.17
C GLY A 118 -16.39 -6.89 -5.88
N PRO A 119 -17.33 -6.95 -6.84
CA PRO A 119 -17.73 -5.80 -7.60
C PRO A 119 -18.62 -4.86 -6.78
N ILE A 120 -18.68 -3.60 -7.24
CA ILE A 120 -19.72 -2.65 -6.87
C ILE A 120 -20.75 -2.55 -7.99
N ASN A 121 -22.01 -2.35 -7.62
CA ASN A 121 -23.07 -2.06 -8.56
C ASN A 121 -22.86 -0.65 -9.12
N LYS A 122 -22.80 -0.54 -10.45
CA LYS A 122 -22.48 0.72 -11.15
C LYS A 122 -23.57 1.80 -11.00
N ASN A 123 -24.81 1.41 -10.77
CA ASN A 123 -25.94 2.34 -10.75
C ASN A 123 -26.08 3.05 -9.40
N ASN A 124 -25.74 2.38 -8.29
CA ASN A 124 -25.91 2.90 -6.94
C ASN A 124 -24.62 2.92 -6.11
N VAL A 125 -23.49 2.46 -6.66
CA VAL A 125 -22.16 2.47 -6.03
C VAL A 125 -22.16 1.70 -4.70
N THR A 126 -22.94 0.63 -4.60
CA THR A 126 -23.01 -0.24 -3.41
C THR A 126 -22.65 -1.68 -3.72
N THR A 127 -22.39 -2.45 -2.68
CA THR A 127 -22.20 -3.90 -2.71
C THR A 127 -22.74 -4.50 -1.42
N THR A 128 -22.89 -5.82 -1.34
CA THR A 128 -23.37 -6.52 -0.15
C THR A 128 -22.31 -7.44 0.45
N SER A 129 -22.46 -7.79 1.73
CA SER A 129 -21.55 -8.73 2.39
C SER A 129 -21.43 -10.07 1.65
N ASP A 130 -22.55 -10.61 1.17
CA ASP A 130 -22.58 -11.90 0.45
C ASP A 130 -21.78 -11.85 -0.86
N ILE A 131 -21.85 -10.73 -1.60
CA ILE A 131 -21.05 -10.53 -2.81
C ILE A 131 -19.57 -10.43 -2.45
N CYS A 132 -19.23 -9.68 -1.42
CA CYS A 132 -17.84 -9.58 -0.98
C CYS A 132 -17.27 -10.94 -0.56
N ASP A 133 -18.02 -11.72 0.21
CA ASP A 133 -17.63 -13.07 0.63
C ASP A 133 -17.54 -14.04 -0.57
N GLU A 134 -18.43 -13.94 -1.56
CA GLU A 134 -18.35 -14.75 -2.79
C GLU A 134 -17.04 -14.49 -3.57
N TYR A 135 -16.57 -13.25 -3.59
CA TYR A 135 -15.41 -12.82 -4.35
C TYR A 135 -14.11 -12.76 -3.54
N ASP A 136 -14.11 -13.12 -2.24
CA ASP A 136 -12.90 -13.25 -1.41
C ASP A 136 -12.10 -14.52 -1.79
N LYS A 137 -11.69 -14.60 -3.06
CA LYS A 137 -10.99 -15.73 -3.65
C LYS A 137 -10.05 -15.30 -4.78
N HIS A 138 -9.07 -16.16 -5.07
CA HIS A 138 -8.21 -16.02 -6.24
C HIS A 138 -8.73 -16.89 -7.39
N PHE A 139 -8.94 -16.29 -8.55
CA PHE A 139 -9.36 -17.01 -9.76
C PHE A 139 -8.12 -17.42 -10.56
N LYS A 140 -7.95 -18.73 -10.79
CA LYS A 140 -6.93 -19.23 -11.71
C LYS A 140 -7.49 -19.24 -13.12
N VAL A 141 -6.89 -18.43 -14.00
CA VAL A 141 -7.23 -18.38 -15.42
C VAL A 141 -6.11 -19.03 -16.22
N ASN A 142 -6.43 -20.01 -17.05
CA ASN A 142 -5.48 -20.59 -18.00
C ASN A 142 -5.68 -19.95 -19.37
N ARG A 143 -4.68 -20.02 -20.24
CA ARG A 143 -4.78 -19.47 -21.61
C ARG A 143 -5.89 -20.10 -22.46
N LYS A 144 -6.39 -21.28 -22.13
CA LYS A 144 -7.53 -21.91 -22.81
C LYS A 144 -8.90 -21.36 -22.37
N ASP A 145 -8.94 -20.59 -21.29
CA ASP A 145 -10.16 -20.06 -20.68
C ASP A 145 -10.48 -18.63 -21.19
N VAL A 146 -9.66 -18.07 -22.09
CA VAL A 146 -9.73 -16.71 -22.66
C VAL A 146 -9.61 -16.79 -24.17
#